data_AF-A0A2Z5ZIV4-F1
#
_entry.id   AF-A0A2Z5ZIV4-F1
#
_cell.length_a   1.000
_cell.length_b   1.000
_cell.length_c   1.000
_cell.angle_alpha   90.00
_cell.angle_beta   90.00
_cell.angle_gamma   90.00
#
_symmetry.space_group_name_H-M   'P 1'
#
loop_
_entity.id
_entity.type
_entity.pdbx_description
1 polymer ?
#
loop_
_entity_poly.entity_id
_entity_poly.type
_entity_poly.pdbx_seq_one_letter_code
_entity_poly.pdbx_strand_id
1 'polypeptide(L)'
;MRVGAGATLATLAQTSVRQAKAQDNKAQVLAGATGAFDDGTVRQIAKRLASAPYKGPDQSLPKAIENLNFDQYRGIAYREDRALWHSDNLAFDVEFFPRGFLYKPRIEIFEVNDGQSAAVPYSSDLFTYSDPALEVQQDLGFAGLRLRTAINTPGVMEEFCVFLGASYFRAVAKGQNYGLSARGFANGTGDPKGEEFALFRAFWLEKPQPNVKSVVIHALMDSPSVTGAFSFTIRPGDTTVFDVQSTFFPRTAIQQPGVAPLPACSTLMPTTTTT
;
A
#
# COMPACT_ATOMS: atom_id res chain seq x y z
N MET A 1 -23.17 -8.74 -60.39
CA MET A 1 -23.40 -7.44 -59.71
C MET A 1 -23.05 -7.63 -58.24
N ARG A 2 -22.09 -6.83 -57.75
CA ARG A 2 -21.52 -6.74 -56.39
C ARG A 2 -22.60 -6.40 -55.34
N VAL A 3 -22.50 -6.49 -54.01
CA VAL A 3 -21.53 -6.85 -52.93
C VAL A 3 -22.34 -6.72 -51.61
N GLY A 4 -21.93 -7.33 -50.49
CA GLY A 4 -22.28 -6.77 -49.18
C GLY A 4 -22.01 -7.63 -47.94
N ALA A 5 -20.74 -7.86 -47.59
CA ALA A 5 -20.33 -8.31 -46.25
C ALA A 5 -19.66 -7.13 -45.52
N GLY A 6 -20.19 -6.74 -44.36
CA GLY A 6 -19.71 -5.61 -43.55
C GLY A 6 -19.13 -6.10 -42.22
N ALA A 7 -17.88 -5.71 -41.99
CA ALA A 7 -16.97 -6.19 -40.94
C ALA A 7 -17.24 -5.65 -39.53
N THR A 8 -17.04 -6.50 -38.53
CA THR A 8 -16.82 -6.15 -37.12
C THR A 8 -15.34 -6.37 -36.78
N LEU A 9 -14.54 -5.30 -36.78
CA LEU A 9 -13.12 -5.31 -36.38
C LEU A 9 -12.75 -3.90 -35.87
N ALA A 10 -13.11 -3.58 -34.63
CA ALA A 10 -12.68 -2.31 -34.02
C ALA A 10 -12.36 -2.38 -32.51
N THR A 11 -12.66 -3.49 -31.82
CA THR A 11 -12.57 -3.56 -30.35
C THR A 11 -11.24 -4.08 -29.80
N LEU A 12 -10.41 -4.77 -30.59
CA LEU A 12 -9.13 -5.34 -30.11
C LEU A 12 -7.94 -4.35 -30.12
N ALA A 13 -8.00 -3.30 -30.95
CA ALA A 13 -6.90 -2.33 -31.10
C ALA A 13 -6.90 -1.23 -30.01
N GLN A 14 -8.06 -0.95 -29.40
CA GLN A 14 -8.18 0.13 -28.41
C GLN A 14 -7.73 -0.29 -27.00
N THR A 15 -7.90 -1.57 -26.65
CA THR A 15 -7.45 -2.15 -25.37
C THR A 15 -5.94 -2.24 -25.28
N SER A 16 -5.28 -2.66 -26.36
CA SER A 16 -3.82 -2.82 -26.45
C SER A 16 -3.07 -1.48 -26.36
N VAL A 17 -3.58 -0.41 -26.98
CA VAL A 17 -2.98 0.94 -26.88
C VAL A 17 -3.16 1.56 -25.49
N ARG A 18 -4.27 1.28 -24.79
CA ARG A 18 -4.49 1.75 -23.41
C ARG A 18 -3.58 1.04 -22.41
N GLN A 19 -3.39 -0.26 -22.54
CA GLN A 19 -2.48 -1.05 -21.71
C GLN A 19 -1.03 -0.60 -21.90
N ALA A 20 -0.57 -0.43 -23.16
CA ALA A 20 0.77 0.07 -23.44
C ALA A 20 1.04 1.45 -22.81
N LYS A 21 0.13 2.42 -22.97
CA LYS A 21 0.26 3.75 -22.34
C LYS A 21 0.20 3.72 -20.80
N ALA A 22 -0.57 2.82 -20.20
CA ALA A 22 -0.63 2.69 -18.75
C ALA A 22 0.68 2.11 -18.19
N GLN A 23 1.26 1.14 -18.89
CA GLN A 23 2.52 0.49 -18.53
C GLN A 23 3.73 1.42 -18.72
N ASP A 24 3.77 2.19 -19.82
CA ASP A 24 4.79 3.20 -20.08
C ASP A 24 4.77 4.32 -19.03
N ASN A 25 3.58 4.80 -18.65
CA ASN A 25 3.43 5.81 -17.60
C ASN A 25 3.82 5.30 -16.21
N LYS A 26 3.50 4.04 -15.89
CA LYS A 26 3.91 3.41 -14.63
C LYS A 26 5.45 3.29 -14.55
N ALA A 27 6.07 2.82 -15.62
CA ALA A 27 7.53 2.70 -15.72
C ALA A 27 8.23 4.07 -15.59
N GLN A 28 7.63 5.14 -16.12
CA GLN A 28 8.20 6.48 -16.04
C GLN A 28 8.07 7.11 -14.65
N VAL A 29 6.94 6.90 -13.96
CA VAL A 29 6.68 7.46 -12.62
C VAL A 29 7.55 6.81 -11.54
N LEU A 30 7.83 5.50 -11.66
CA LEU A 30 8.64 4.73 -10.72
C LEU A 30 10.00 4.35 -11.32
N ALA A 31 10.54 5.15 -12.23
CA ALA A 31 11.86 4.89 -12.80
C ALA A 31 12.94 4.84 -11.69
N GLY A 32 13.73 3.77 -11.66
CA GLY A 32 14.69 3.49 -10.59
C GLY A 32 14.10 2.77 -9.37
N ALA A 33 12.86 2.28 -9.44
CA ALA A 33 12.26 1.46 -8.38
C ALA A 33 12.79 0.03 -8.29
N THR A 34 13.47 -0.46 -9.34
CA THR A 34 14.11 -1.79 -9.39
C THR A 34 15.58 -1.64 -9.75
N GLY A 35 16.38 -2.66 -9.40
CA GLY A 35 17.84 -2.61 -9.51
C GLY A 35 18.48 -2.13 -8.21
N ALA A 36 19.61 -1.42 -8.30
CA ALA A 36 20.35 -0.99 -7.12
C ALA A 36 19.47 -0.12 -6.21
N PHE A 37 19.47 -0.45 -4.93
CA PHE A 37 18.66 0.19 -3.90
C PHE A 37 19.54 0.63 -2.72
N ASP A 38 19.31 1.85 -2.28
CA ASP A 38 19.96 2.48 -1.14
C ASP A 38 18.99 3.45 -0.44
N ASP A 39 19.42 4.01 0.69
CA ASP A 39 18.65 4.99 1.47
C ASP A 39 18.22 6.22 0.65
N GLY A 40 18.92 6.54 -0.43
CA GLY A 40 18.63 7.68 -1.30
C GLY A 40 17.55 7.40 -2.34
N THR A 41 17.30 6.13 -2.66
CA THR A 41 16.49 5.70 -3.80
C THR A 41 15.07 6.27 -3.73
N VAL A 42 14.37 6.06 -2.61
CA VAL A 42 12.99 6.55 -2.46
C VAL A 42 12.92 8.08 -2.43
N ARG A 43 13.90 8.75 -1.81
CA ARG A 43 13.99 10.23 -1.80
C ARG A 43 14.17 10.79 -3.21
N GLN A 44 14.99 10.16 -4.04
CA GLN A 44 15.21 10.57 -5.43
C GLN A 44 13.94 10.38 -6.27
N ILE A 45 13.22 9.27 -6.10
CA ILE A 45 11.94 9.02 -6.77
C ILE A 45 10.91 10.09 -6.36
N ALA A 46 10.76 10.34 -5.05
CA ALA A 46 9.84 11.36 -4.54
C ALA A 46 10.16 12.76 -5.11
N LYS A 47 11.42 13.17 -5.07
CA LYS A 47 11.87 14.47 -5.60
C LYS A 47 11.53 14.63 -7.09
N ARG A 48 11.77 13.59 -7.91
CA ARG A 48 11.40 13.61 -9.34
C ARG A 48 9.89 13.66 -9.54
N LEU A 49 9.15 12.92 -8.72
CA LEU A 49 7.70 12.88 -8.80
C LEU A 49 7.09 14.25 -8.47
N ALA A 50 7.67 14.99 -7.51
CA ALA A 50 7.26 16.35 -7.15
C ALA A 50 7.47 17.38 -8.28
N SER A 51 8.39 17.16 -9.22
CA SER A 51 8.65 18.08 -10.32
C SER A 51 7.70 17.92 -11.51
N ALA A 52 6.70 17.04 -11.42
CA ALA A 52 5.66 16.85 -12.42
C ALA A 52 4.28 17.24 -11.85
N PRO A 53 3.22 17.35 -12.67
CA PRO A 53 1.84 17.40 -12.18
C PRO A 53 1.44 16.08 -11.48
N TYR A 54 0.56 16.16 -10.48
CA TYR A 54 0.09 14.97 -9.77
C TYR A 54 -0.71 14.05 -10.69
N LYS A 55 -0.39 12.75 -10.62
CA LYS A 55 -1.15 11.67 -11.25
C LYS A 55 -1.25 10.51 -10.27
N GLY A 56 -2.45 10.32 -9.74
CA GLY A 56 -2.76 9.22 -8.84
C GLY A 56 -2.54 7.84 -9.48
N PRO A 57 -2.37 6.80 -8.67
CA PRO A 57 -2.26 5.43 -9.18
C PRO A 57 -3.57 4.97 -9.82
N ASP A 58 -3.46 3.92 -10.64
CA ASP A 58 -4.62 3.31 -11.28
C ASP A 58 -5.61 2.78 -10.23
N GLN A 59 -6.88 3.09 -10.44
CA GLN A 59 -8.00 2.64 -9.60
C GLN A 59 -8.95 1.74 -10.38
N SER A 60 -8.69 1.49 -11.66
CA SER A 60 -9.53 0.67 -12.51
C SER A 60 -9.54 -0.78 -12.03
N LEU A 61 -10.74 -1.36 -11.99
CA LEU A 61 -10.99 -2.74 -11.58
C LEU A 61 -11.91 -3.41 -12.61
N PRO A 62 -11.74 -4.71 -12.86
CA PRO A 62 -12.68 -5.49 -13.65
C PRO A 62 -14.08 -5.45 -13.06
N LYS A 63 -15.10 -5.51 -13.92
CA LYS A 63 -16.52 -5.48 -13.51
C LYS A 63 -16.87 -6.50 -12.41
N ALA A 64 -16.23 -7.67 -12.42
CA ALA A 64 -16.44 -8.72 -11.42
C ALA A 64 -16.16 -8.25 -9.98
N ILE A 65 -15.18 -7.35 -9.80
CA ILE A 65 -14.72 -6.90 -8.48
C ILE A 65 -14.80 -5.37 -8.31
N GLU A 66 -15.38 -4.66 -9.27
CA GLU A 66 -15.49 -3.20 -9.26
C GLU A 66 -16.40 -2.68 -8.14
N ASN A 67 -17.46 -3.45 -7.83
CA ASN A 67 -18.53 -3.10 -6.90
C ASN A 67 -18.70 -4.14 -5.79
N LEU A 68 -17.59 -4.65 -5.24
CA LEU A 68 -17.64 -5.56 -4.10
C LEU A 68 -18.32 -4.87 -2.91
N ASN A 69 -19.22 -5.58 -2.25
CA ASN A 69 -19.66 -5.23 -0.91
C ASN A 69 -18.64 -5.71 0.15
N PHE A 70 -18.88 -5.35 1.41
CA PHE A 70 -17.97 -5.67 2.51
C PHE A 70 -17.77 -7.19 2.70
N ASP A 71 -18.84 -7.98 2.65
CA ASP A 71 -18.78 -9.43 2.88
C ASP A 71 -18.01 -10.13 1.74
N GLN A 72 -18.23 -9.71 0.49
CA GLN A 72 -17.49 -10.20 -0.66
C GLN A 72 -16.00 -9.86 -0.57
N TYR A 73 -15.66 -8.63 -0.17
CA TYR A 73 -14.27 -8.22 0.01
C TYR A 73 -13.58 -9.03 1.12
N ARG A 74 -14.25 -9.23 2.25
CA ARG A 74 -13.75 -10.07 3.35
C ARG A 74 -13.59 -11.54 2.93
N GLY A 75 -14.38 -12.01 1.96
CA GLY A 75 -14.27 -13.34 1.38
C GLY A 75 -13.03 -13.56 0.51
N ILE A 76 -12.22 -12.53 0.24
CA ILE A 76 -10.94 -12.65 -0.45
C ILE A 76 -9.81 -12.61 0.60
N ALA A 77 -9.25 -13.76 0.94
CA ALA A 77 -8.24 -13.88 1.99
C ALA A 77 -6.88 -14.26 1.42
N TYR A 78 -5.80 -13.72 1.99
CA TYR A 78 -4.45 -14.09 1.57
C TYR A 78 -4.09 -15.49 2.08
N ARG A 79 -3.36 -16.26 1.29
CA ARG A 79 -2.86 -17.60 1.64
C ARG A 79 -1.62 -17.49 2.50
N GLU A 80 -1.71 -17.89 3.77
CA GLU A 80 -0.59 -17.79 4.72
C GLU A 80 0.65 -18.58 4.22
N ASP A 81 0.45 -19.73 3.56
CA ASP A 81 1.51 -20.54 2.94
C ASP A 81 2.23 -19.85 1.76
N ARG A 82 1.69 -18.72 1.28
CA ARG A 82 2.22 -17.90 0.19
C ARG A 82 2.73 -16.54 0.68
N ALA A 83 2.82 -16.31 2.00
CA ALA A 83 3.34 -15.05 2.51
C ALA A 83 4.78 -14.84 2.06
N LEU A 84 5.12 -13.58 1.76
CA LEU A 84 6.50 -13.23 1.45
C LEU A 84 7.36 -13.53 2.69
N TRP A 85 8.50 -14.17 2.46
CA TRP A 85 9.46 -14.66 3.47
C TRP A 85 9.03 -15.87 4.30
N HIS A 86 7.84 -16.43 4.08
CA HIS A 86 7.33 -17.58 4.84
C HIS A 86 8.27 -18.78 4.82
N SER A 87 8.90 -19.06 3.67
CA SER A 87 9.83 -20.18 3.49
C SER A 87 11.27 -19.88 3.91
N ASP A 88 11.57 -18.64 4.29
CA ASP A 88 12.94 -18.19 4.57
C ASP A 88 13.33 -18.31 6.05
N ASN A 89 12.42 -18.80 6.90
CA ASN A 89 12.61 -18.96 8.35
C ASN A 89 13.07 -17.65 9.03
N LEU A 90 12.42 -16.54 8.65
CA LEU A 90 12.65 -15.22 9.23
C LEU A 90 11.68 -14.93 10.37
N ALA A 91 11.96 -13.88 11.14
CA ALA A 91 11.08 -13.44 12.22
C ALA A 91 9.79 -12.75 11.73
N PHE A 92 9.65 -12.53 10.42
CA PHE A 92 8.60 -11.74 9.81
C PHE A 92 8.08 -12.40 8.54
N ASP A 93 6.76 -12.39 8.40
CA ASP A 93 6.06 -12.71 7.17
C ASP A 93 5.31 -11.47 6.67
N VAL A 94 5.16 -11.33 5.35
CA VAL A 94 4.36 -10.24 4.76
C VAL A 94 3.24 -10.81 3.90
N GLU A 95 2.03 -10.32 4.15
CA GLU A 95 0.86 -10.61 3.32
C GLU A 95 0.36 -9.33 2.66
N PHE A 96 -0.34 -9.48 1.55
CA PHE A 96 -0.85 -8.36 0.76
C PHE A 96 -2.36 -8.30 0.75
N PHE A 97 -2.91 -7.10 0.72
CA PHE A 97 -4.34 -6.91 0.58
C PHE A 97 -4.76 -6.93 -0.89
N PRO A 98 -5.86 -7.62 -1.23
CA PRO A 98 -6.42 -7.57 -2.58
C PRO A 98 -7.00 -6.19 -2.85
N ARG A 99 -7.03 -5.78 -4.12
CA ARG A 99 -7.75 -4.57 -4.53
C ARG A 99 -9.25 -4.84 -4.62
N GLY A 100 -10.05 -3.87 -4.20
CA GLY A 100 -11.51 -3.99 -4.18
C GLY A 100 -12.15 -3.13 -3.10
N PHE A 101 -13.47 -3.05 -3.12
CA PHE A 101 -14.25 -2.25 -2.17
C PHE A 101 -13.74 -0.79 -2.12
N LEU A 102 -13.29 -0.31 -0.96
CA LEU A 102 -12.72 1.03 -0.77
C LEU A 102 -11.24 1.13 -1.20
N TYR A 103 -10.54 -0.01 -1.31
CA TYR A 103 -9.11 -0.08 -1.57
C TYR A 103 -8.83 -0.37 -3.05
N LYS A 104 -9.31 0.55 -3.89
CA LYS A 104 -9.15 0.50 -5.35
C LYS A 104 -7.76 0.88 -5.88
N PRO A 105 -7.04 1.85 -5.29
CA PRO A 105 -5.71 2.24 -5.76
C PRO A 105 -4.73 1.05 -5.84
N ARG A 106 -4.03 0.91 -6.97
CA ARG A 106 -2.92 -0.03 -7.11
C ARG A 106 -1.68 0.50 -6.38
N ILE A 107 -1.18 -0.30 -5.46
CA ILE A 107 0.05 -0.05 -4.71
C ILE A 107 1.14 -0.99 -5.23
N GLU A 108 2.28 -0.41 -5.59
CA GLU A 108 3.43 -1.17 -6.07
C GLU A 108 4.27 -1.67 -4.90
N ILE A 109 4.63 -2.95 -4.90
CA ILE A 109 5.41 -3.56 -3.83
C ILE A 109 6.71 -4.07 -4.43
N PHE A 110 7.81 -3.75 -3.77
CA PHE A 110 9.13 -4.21 -4.10
C PHE A 110 9.75 -4.90 -2.89
N GLU A 111 10.47 -5.99 -3.14
CA GLU A 111 11.37 -6.59 -2.17
C GLU A 111 12.77 -6.04 -2.42
N VAL A 112 13.49 -5.74 -1.35
CA VAL A 112 14.91 -5.36 -1.39
C VAL A 112 15.69 -6.48 -0.71
N ASN A 113 16.60 -7.09 -1.45
CA ASN A 113 17.51 -8.11 -0.96
C ASN A 113 18.94 -7.73 -1.34
N ASP A 114 19.83 -7.62 -0.35
CA ASP A 114 21.25 -7.26 -0.53
C ASP A 114 21.47 -6.01 -1.41
N GLY A 115 20.70 -4.95 -1.14
CA GLY A 115 20.79 -3.68 -1.89
C GLY A 115 20.26 -3.77 -3.33
N GLN A 116 19.49 -4.80 -3.66
CA GLN A 116 18.83 -4.95 -4.95
C GLN A 116 17.32 -5.02 -4.77
N SER A 117 16.61 -4.16 -5.49
CA SER A 117 15.16 -4.12 -5.48
C SER A 117 14.55 -4.83 -6.69
N ALA A 118 13.56 -5.68 -6.44
CA ALA A 118 12.75 -6.33 -7.45
C ALA A 118 11.26 -6.20 -7.12
N ALA A 119 10.41 -6.13 -8.15
CA ALA A 119 8.96 -6.07 -7.95
C ALA A 119 8.45 -7.41 -7.40
N VAL A 120 7.59 -7.36 -6.38
CA VAL A 120 6.86 -8.55 -5.91
C VAL A 120 5.75 -8.85 -6.92
N PRO A 121 5.76 -10.03 -7.57
CA PRO A 121 4.75 -10.34 -8.57
C PRO A 121 3.40 -10.58 -7.91
N TYR A 122 2.35 -10.02 -8.53
CA TYR A 122 0.99 -10.36 -8.18
C TYR A 122 0.56 -11.67 -8.86
N SER A 123 -0.19 -12.49 -8.14
CA SER A 123 -0.96 -13.60 -8.69
C SER A 123 -2.28 -13.73 -7.95
N SER A 124 -3.35 -14.13 -8.64
CA SER A 124 -4.62 -14.51 -8.00
C SER A 124 -4.46 -15.71 -7.07
N ASP A 125 -3.50 -16.60 -7.36
CA ASP A 125 -3.19 -17.79 -6.54
C ASP A 125 -2.65 -17.45 -5.14
N LEU A 126 -2.31 -16.20 -4.87
CA LEU A 126 -1.94 -15.70 -3.54
C LEU A 126 -3.15 -15.62 -2.61
N PHE A 127 -4.37 -15.72 -3.14
CA PHE A 127 -5.61 -15.54 -2.41
C PHE A 127 -6.49 -16.78 -2.46
N THR A 128 -7.34 -16.92 -1.44
CA THR A 128 -8.52 -17.77 -1.45
C THR A 128 -9.76 -16.92 -1.62
N TYR A 129 -10.80 -17.51 -2.22
CA TYR A 129 -12.03 -16.82 -2.56
C TYR A 129 -13.20 -17.62 -2.00
N SER A 130 -13.99 -17.01 -1.12
CA SER A 130 -15.25 -17.61 -0.64
C SER A 130 -16.26 -17.81 -1.77
N ASP A 131 -16.21 -16.94 -2.78
CA ASP A 131 -16.94 -17.07 -4.04
C ASP A 131 -15.94 -17.09 -5.21
N PRO A 132 -15.79 -18.22 -5.91
CA PRO A 132 -14.88 -18.34 -7.05
C PRO A 132 -15.14 -17.35 -8.19
N ALA A 133 -16.36 -16.79 -8.31
CA ALA A 133 -16.66 -15.78 -9.31
C ALA A 133 -15.92 -14.44 -9.09
N LEU A 134 -15.37 -14.24 -7.89
CA LEU A 134 -14.55 -13.07 -7.55
C LEU A 134 -13.09 -13.21 -7.99
N GLU A 135 -12.66 -14.40 -8.39
CA GLU A 135 -11.30 -14.63 -8.87
C GLU A 135 -11.11 -14.00 -10.26
N VAL A 136 -10.09 -13.16 -10.38
CA VAL A 136 -9.69 -12.59 -11.67
C VAL A 136 -8.22 -12.88 -11.93
N GLN A 137 -7.96 -13.62 -13.02
CA GLN A 137 -6.62 -14.08 -13.42
C GLN A 137 -5.68 -12.99 -13.95
N GLN A 138 -6.14 -11.74 -14.06
CA GLN A 138 -5.32 -10.64 -14.55
C GLN A 138 -4.48 -10.03 -13.42
N ASP A 139 -3.37 -9.36 -13.76
CA ASP A 139 -2.59 -8.61 -12.78
C ASP A 139 -3.35 -7.38 -12.28
N LEU A 140 -3.94 -7.51 -11.10
CA LEU A 140 -4.58 -6.41 -10.39
C LEU A 140 -3.56 -5.61 -9.57
N GLY A 141 -2.46 -6.22 -9.13
CA GLY A 141 -1.59 -5.67 -8.11
C GLY A 141 -2.25 -5.66 -6.72
N PHE A 142 -1.60 -4.98 -5.78
CA PHE A 142 -1.98 -4.99 -4.38
C PHE A 142 -2.64 -3.67 -3.95
N ALA A 143 -3.37 -3.71 -2.85
CA ALA A 143 -4.00 -2.52 -2.25
C ALA A 143 -3.24 -2.00 -1.02
N GLY A 144 -2.36 -2.81 -0.47
CA GLY A 144 -1.62 -2.55 0.76
C GLY A 144 -0.94 -3.82 1.24
N LEU A 145 -0.36 -3.77 2.43
CA LEU A 145 0.35 -4.88 3.04
C LEU A 145 0.10 -4.96 4.54
N ARG A 146 0.36 -6.13 5.10
CA ARG A 146 0.41 -6.35 6.54
C ARG A 146 1.61 -7.21 6.90
N LEU A 147 2.11 -6.96 8.10
CA LEU A 147 3.26 -7.66 8.66
C LEU A 147 2.78 -8.61 9.74
N ARG A 148 3.36 -9.80 9.73
CA ARG A 148 3.14 -10.81 10.75
C ARG A 148 4.44 -11.16 11.44
N THR A 149 4.33 -11.51 12.71
CA THR A 149 5.45 -12.01 13.54
C THR A 149 4.88 -12.84 14.68
N ALA A 150 5.72 -13.66 15.31
CA ALA A 150 5.34 -14.43 16.51
C ALA A 150 5.31 -13.55 17.77
N ILE A 151 4.36 -12.59 17.82
CA ILE A 151 4.29 -11.56 18.86
C ILE A 151 3.67 -12.06 20.17
N ASN A 152 2.59 -12.86 20.13
CA ASN A 152 1.96 -13.39 21.34
C ASN A 152 2.33 -14.86 21.55
N THR A 153 2.27 -15.66 20.49
CA THR A 153 2.47 -17.11 20.56
C THR A 153 3.72 -17.55 19.77
N PRO A 154 4.71 -18.19 20.42
CA PRO A 154 5.88 -18.71 19.72
C PRO A 154 5.50 -19.66 18.58
N GLY A 155 6.03 -19.39 17.38
CA GLY A 155 5.79 -20.20 16.18
C GLY A 155 4.49 -19.93 15.44
N VAL A 156 3.65 -18.99 15.92
CA VAL A 156 2.42 -18.58 15.23
C VAL A 156 2.61 -17.16 14.71
N MET A 157 2.57 -16.98 13.39
CA MET A 157 2.71 -15.67 12.77
C MET A 157 1.40 -14.89 12.87
N GLU A 158 1.37 -13.91 13.76
CA GLU A 158 0.20 -13.07 14.03
C GLU A 158 0.36 -11.68 13.41
N GLU A 159 -0.73 -11.12 12.91
CA GLU A 159 -0.75 -9.76 12.36
C GLU A 159 -0.45 -8.73 13.45
N PHE A 160 0.57 -7.90 13.24
CA PHE A 160 0.92 -6.84 14.19
C PHE A 160 0.99 -5.45 13.58
N CYS A 161 1.04 -5.33 12.25
CA CYS A 161 1.10 -4.04 11.55
C CYS A 161 0.39 -4.11 10.19
N VAL A 162 -0.30 -3.02 9.83
CA VAL A 162 -1.03 -2.87 8.56
C VAL A 162 -0.73 -1.51 7.95
N PHE A 163 -0.47 -1.50 6.64
CA PHE A 163 -0.48 -0.33 5.76
C PHE A 163 -1.59 -0.51 4.73
N LEU A 164 -2.71 0.20 4.89
CA LEU A 164 -3.87 0.03 4.01
C LEU A 164 -4.73 1.30 3.98
N GLY A 165 -5.00 1.78 2.76
CA GLY A 165 -5.79 2.99 2.51
C GLY A 165 -4.99 4.27 2.73
N ALA A 166 -5.03 5.19 1.76
CA ALA A 166 -4.28 6.46 1.77
C ALA A 166 -2.85 6.30 2.33
N SER A 167 -2.40 7.20 3.22
CA SER A 167 -1.12 7.08 3.92
C SER A 167 -1.29 6.53 5.34
N TYR A 168 -2.32 5.72 5.59
CA TYR A 168 -2.59 5.19 6.93
C TYR A 168 -1.74 3.96 7.22
N PHE A 169 -1.33 3.87 8.48
CA PHE A 169 -0.74 2.67 9.03
C PHE A 169 -1.14 2.51 10.50
N ARG A 170 -1.17 1.27 10.97
CA ARG A 170 -1.51 0.94 12.36
C ARG A 170 -0.70 -0.25 12.80
N ALA A 171 -0.51 -0.37 14.10
CA ALA A 171 0.17 -1.51 14.70
C ALA A 171 -0.43 -1.83 16.07
N VAL A 172 -0.17 -3.05 16.53
CA VAL A 172 -0.48 -3.52 17.88
C VAL A 172 0.80 -3.94 18.58
N ALA A 173 0.83 -3.76 19.89
CA ALA A 173 1.80 -4.39 20.75
C ALA A 173 1.30 -5.76 21.24
N LYS A 174 2.16 -6.50 21.94
CA LYS A 174 1.81 -7.79 22.52
C LYS A 174 0.55 -7.69 23.40
N GLY A 175 -0.41 -8.57 23.15
CA GLY A 175 -1.68 -8.65 23.86
C GLY A 175 -2.68 -7.51 23.56
N GLN A 176 -2.41 -6.66 22.56
CA GLN A 176 -3.29 -5.55 22.20
C GLN A 176 -4.12 -5.84 20.93
N ASN A 177 -5.24 -5.12 20.81
CA ASN A 177 -6.06 -5.06 19.60
C ASN A 177 -5.86 -3.73 18.89
N TYR A 178 -6.19 -3.66 17.60
CA TYR A 178 -6.12 -2.40 16.86
C TYR A 178 -7.06 -1.35 17.46
N GLY A 179 -6.51 -0.15 17.65
CA GLY A 179 -7.28 1.05 18.00
C GLY A 179 -6.94 2.19 17.06
N LEU A 180 -5.96 3.00 17.46
CA LEU A 180 -5.54 4.18 16.72
C LEU A 180 -4.84 3.83 15.40
N SER A 181 -4.93 4.75 14.45
CA SER A 181 -4.13 4.71 13.23
C SER A 181 -3.23 5.95 13.20
N ALA A 182 -2.09 5.83 12.55
CA ALA A 182 -1.23 6.94 12.18
C ALA A 182 -1.39 7.23 10.68
N ARG A 183 -1.01 8.44 10.27
CA ARG A 183 -0.96 8.86 8.87
C ARG A 183 0.43 9.41 8.56
N GLY A 184 0.91 9.19 7.33
CA GLY A 184 2.17 9.80 6.86
C GLY A 184 2.08 11.33 6.75
N PHE A 185 0.96 11.86 6.27
CA PHE A 185 0.74 13.29 6.10
C PHE A 185 -0.75 13.64 6.15
N ALA A 186 -1.06 14.86 6.58
CA ALA A 186 -2.39 15.45 6.45
C ALA A 186 -2.27 16.91 6.03
N ASN A 187 -3.19 17.39 5.21
CA ASN A 187 -3.26 18.78 4.80
C ASN A 187 -4.74 19.22 4.73
N GLY A 188 -5.05 20.35 5.37
CA GLY A 188 -6.41 20.89 5.41
C GLY A 188 -7.39 20.09 6.29
N THR A 189 -6.91 19.35 7.30
CA THR A 189 -7.78 18.64 8.25
C THR A 189 -8.67 19.64 8.99
N GLY A 190 -9.99 19.52 8.81
CA GLY A 190 -10.96 20.45 9.41
C GLY A 190 -11.16 21.77 8.64
N ASP A 191 -10.52 21.95 7.49
CA ASP A 191 -10.74 23.11 6.63
C ASP A 191 -12.08 22.97 5.86
N PRO A 192 -12.95 23.99 5.82
CA PRO A 192 -14.18 23.98 5.04
C PRO A 192 -14.01 23.67 3.54
N LYS A 193 -12.81 23.89 2.99
CA LYS A 193 -12.48 23.61 1.58
C LYS A 193 -12.22 22.12 1.30
N GLY A 194 -12.10 21.29 2.33
CA GLY A 194 -11.86 19.86 2.24
C GLY A 194 -10.43 19.43 2.58
N GLU A 195 -10.30 18.22 3.11
CA GLU A 195 -9.04 17.61 3.49
C GLU A 195 -8.39 16.88 2.29
N GLU A 196 -7.07 17.04 2.15
CA GLU A 196 -6.26 16.29 1.20
C GLU A 196 -5.69 15.03 1.86
N PHE A 197 -5.98 13.88 1.26
CA PHE A 197 -5.47 12.59 1.70
C PHE A 197 -4.31 12.14 0.83
N ALA A 198 -3.09 12.18 1.38
CA ALA A 198 -1.93 11.60 0.73
C ALA A 198 -2.02 10.07 0.72
N LEU A 199 -1.43 9.43 -0.28
CA LEU A 199 -1.47 7.97 -0.49
C LEU A 199 -0.05 7.40 -0.52
N PHE A 200 0.20 6.30 0.19
CA PHE A 200 1.39 5.49 -0.10
C PHE A 200 1.16 4.73 -1.40
N ARG A 201 1.89 5.10 -2.46
CA ARG A 201 1.73 4.52 -3.80
C ARG A 201 2.70 3.37 -4.10
N ALA A 202 3.79 3.28 -3.35
CA ALA A 202 4.76 2.20 -3.48
C ALA A 202 5.47 1.92 -2.16
N PHE A 203 5.85 0.66 -1.95
CA PHE A 203 6.64 0.19 -0.80
C PHE A 203 7.85 -0.63 -1.25
N TRP A 204 8.95 -0.48 -0.52
CA TRP A 204 10.15 -1.31 -0.63
C TRP A 204 10.35 -2.00 0.72
N LEU A 205 10.30 -3.32 0.71
CA LEU A 205 10.40 -4.16 1.89
C LEU A 205 11.82 -4.72 1.94
N GLU A 206 12.62 -4.28 2.89
CA GLU A 206 13.95 -4.86 3.07
C GLU A 206 13.83 -6.22 3.72
N LYS A 207 14.34 -7.25 3.03
CA LYS A 207 14.39 -8.60 3.54
C LYS A 207 15.28 -8.60 4.80
N PRO A 208 14.72 -8.91 5.98
CA PRO A 208 15.50 -8.89 7.20
C PRO A 208 16.51 -10.03 7.20
N GLN A 209 17.67 -9.80 7.79
CA GLN A 209 18.62 -10.87 8.04
C GLN A 209 18.08 -11.83 9.11
N PRO A 210 18.50 -13.11 9.09
CA PRO A 210 18.10 -14.07 10.13
C PRO A 210 18.38 -13.54 11.54
N ASN A 211 17.47 -13.80 12.47
CA ASN A 211 17.53 -13.38 13.88
C ASN A 211 17.40 -11.86 14.14
N VAL A 212 17.17 -11.05 13.11
CA VAL A 212 16.86 -9.62 13.31
C VAL A 212 15.42 -9.47 13.80
N LYS A 213 15.22 -8.70 14.87
CA LYS A 213 13.91 -8.45 15.50
C LYS A 213 13.25 -7.15 15.06
N SER A 214 13.65 -6.65 13.89
CA SER A 214 13.10 -5.45 13.27
C SER A 214 12.94 -5.66 11.78
N VAL A 215 11.98 -4.96 11.19
CA VAL A 215 11.78 -4.92 9.73
C VAL A 215 11.85 -3.47 9.26
N VAL A 216 12.51 -3.26 8.11
CA VAL A 216 12.65 -1.95 7.48
C VAL A 216 11.75 -1.89 6.25
N ILE A 217 10.91 -0.86 6.21
CA ILE A 217 9.96 -0.62 5.11
C ILE A 217 10.14 0.81 4.65
N HIS A 218 10.44 1.00 3.37
CA HIS A 218 10.41 2.31 2.76
C HIS A 218 9.10 2.52 2.02
N ALA A 219 8.57 3.74 2.05
CA ALA A 219 7.32 4.07 1.38
C ALA A 219 7.44 5.37 0.58
N LEU A 220 6.89 5.36 -0.63
CA LEU A 220 6.69 6.55 -1.44
C LEU A 220 5.27 7.05 -1.26
N MET A 221 5.14 8.23 -0.68
CA MET A 221 3.89 8.96 -0.52
C MET A 221 3.69 9.95 -1.66
N ASP A 222 2.46 10.07 -2.16
CA ASP A 222 2.11 11.01 -3.20
C ASP A 222 0.72 11.61 -2.98
N SER A 223 0.57 12.88 -3.37
CA SER A 223 -0.64 13.67 -3.25
C SER A 223 -0.61 14.84 -4.22
N PRO A 224 -1.76 15.50 -4.49
CA PRO A 224 -1.81 16.73 -5.27
C PRO A 224 -0.80 17.81 -4.88
N SER A 225 -0.55 18.02 -3.59
CA SER A 225 0.28 19.12 -3.09
C SER A 225 1.70 18.72 -2.71
N VAL A 226 1.95 17.45 -2.38
CA VAL A 226 3.24 17.00 -1.84
C VAL A 226 3.57 15.55 -2.20
N THR A 227 4.85 15.26 -2.36
CA THR A 227 5.37 13.88 -2.35
C THR A 227 6.21 13.66 -1.10
N GLY A 228 6.30 12.43 -0.62
CA GLY A 228 7.10 12.09 0.55
C GLY A 228 7.85 10.79 0.36
N ALA A 229 9.03 10.71 0.95
CA ALA A 229 9.79 9.47 1.10
C ALA A 229 9.88 9.14 2.58
N PHE A 230 9.49 7.92 2.94
CA PHE A 230 9.48 7.42 4.31
C PHE A 230 10.38 6.19 4.43
N SER A 231 11.04 6.05 5.58
CA SER A 231 11.68 4.83 6.04
C SER A 231 11.15 4.51 7.44
N PHE A 232 10.59 3.33 7.60
CA PHE A 232 10.02 2.81 8.83
C PHE A 232 10.88 1.65 9.32
N THR A 233 11.47 1.80 10.51
CA THR A 233 12.07 0.66 11.23
C THR A 233 11.12 0.24 12.33
N ILE A 234 10.55 -0.95 12.18
CA ILE A 234 9.45 -1.44 13.02
C ILE A 234 9.98 -2.54 13.93
N ARG A 235 9.79 -2.39 15.25
CA ARG A 235 10.21 -3.35 16.29
C ARG A 235 8.99 -3.80 17.10
N PRO A 236 8.42 -4.98 16.83
CA PRO A 236 7.32 -5.53 17.64
C PRO A 236 7.81 -6.01 19.01
N GLY A 237 6.95 -5.96 20.01
CA GLY A 237 7.24 -6.43 21.36
C GLY A 237 6.14 -6.04 22.37
N ASP A 238 6.50 -5.95 23.65
CA ASP A 238 5.62 -5.42 24.71
C ASP A 238 5.12 -4.01 24.37
N THR A 239 5.95 -3.27 23.63
CA THR A 239 5.57 -2.08 22.86
C THR A 239 6.05 -2.28 21.43
N THR A 240 5.21 -1.99 20.44
CA THR A 240 5.63 -1.93 19.05
C THR A 240 6.15 -0.52 18.72
N VAL A 241 7.44 -0.40 18.42
CA VAL A 241 8.11 0.89 18.18
C VAL A 241 8.32 1.10 16.68
N PHE A 242 7.95 2.28 16.20
CA PHE A 242 8.24 2.76 14.84
C PHE A 242 9.26 3.89 14.92
N ASP A 243 10.46 3.66 14.39
CA ASP A 243 11.32 4.79 14.02
C ASP A 243 10.95 5.21 12.60
N VAL A 244 10.56 6.48 12.45
CA VAL A 244 10.11 7.02 11.17
C VAL A 244 11.04 8.13 10.73
N GLN A 245 11.67 7.96 9.57
CA GLN A 245 12.36 9.02 8.86
C GLN A 245 11.51 9.43 7.66
N SER A 246 11.25 10.72 7.50
CA SER A 246 10.44 11.23 6.39
C SER A 246 11.07 12.45 5.74
N THR A 247 11.03 12.53 4.42
CA THR A 247 11.41 13.72 3.63
C THR A 247 10.26 14.10 2.72
N PHE A 248 9.84 15.37 2.76
CA PHE A 248 8.74 15.88 1.94
C PHE A 248 9.25 16.81 0.84
N PHE A 249 8.65 16.70 -0.36
CA PHE A 249 8.91 17.55 -1.51
C PHE A 249 7.57 18.15 -1.97
N PRO A 250 7.28 19.41 -1.59
CA PRO A 250 6.06 20.10 -2.02
C PRO A 250 6.04 20.32 -3.54
N ARG A 251 4.89 20.08 -4.16
CA ARG A 251 4.56 20.49 -5.54
C ARG A 251 4.03 21.91 -5.57
N THR A 252 3.34 22.31 -4.51
CA THR A 252 2.73 23.63 -4.32
C THR A 252 3.05 24.16 -2.93
N ALA A 253 2.77 25.45 -2.68
CA ALA A 253 2.82 25.98 -1.32
C ALA A 253 1.78 25.27 -0.43
N ILE A 254 2.20 24.79 0.74
CA ILE A 254 1.35 24.08 1.70
C ILE A 254 1.06 25.02 2.87
N GLN A 255 -0.22 25.25 3.15
CA GLN A 255 -0.64 26.23 4.16
C GLN A 255 -0.85 25.62 5.55
N GLN A 256 -1.28 24.35 5.62
CA GLN A 256 -1.60 23.66 6.88
C GLN A 256 -1.00 22.24 6.91
N PRO A 257 0.33 22.11 6.99
CA PRO A 257 0.98 20.81 7.02
C PRO A 257 0.77 20.10 8.38
N GLY A 258 0.35 18.84 8.33
CA GLY A 258 0.41 17.90 9.46
C GLY A 258 1.46 16.82 9.23
N VAL A 259 2.51 16.78 10.05
CA VAL A 259 3.55 15.74 10.04
C VAL A 259 3.30 14.77 11.19
N ALA A 260 3.40 13.47 10.92
CA ALA A 260 3.05 12.38 11.84
C ALA A 260 1.64 12.49 12.49
N PRO A 261 0.55 12.77 11.73
CA PRO A 261 -0.78 12.84 12.33
C PRO A 261 -1.25 11.49 12.91
N LEU A 262 -1.84 11.56 14.10
CA LEU A 262 -2.49 10.44 14.79
C LEU A 262 -4.01 10.68 14.86
N PRO A 263 -4.80 10.20 13.88
CA PRO A 263 -6.26 10.21 14.02
C PRO A 263 -6.70 9.34 15.20
N ALA A 264 -7.49 9.94 16.08
CA ALA A 264 -8.11 9.27 17.22
C ALA A 264 -9.63 9.32 17.15
N CYS A 265 -10.27 8.26 17.66
CA CYS A 265 -11.70 8.24 17.92
C CYS A 265 -11.91 8.37 19.43
N SER A 266 -12.75 9.30 19.86
CA SER A 266 -13.20 9.43 21.24
C SER A 266 -14.71 9.28 21.29
N THR A 267 -15.20 8.28 22.01
CA THR A 267 -16.61 8.18 22.40
C THR A 267 -16.73 8.74 23.82
N LEU A 268 -17.57 9.75 24.01
CA LEU A 268 -17.78 10.49 25.27
C LEU A 268 -17.75 9.56 26.50
N MET A 269 -16.80 9.82 27.40
CA MET A 269 -16.86 9.36 28.79
C MET A 269 -17.62 10.43 29.60
N PRO A 270 -18.53 10.05 30.52
CA PRO A 270 -19.11 11.04 31.43
C PRO A 270 -17.99 11.60 32.31
N THR A 271 -17.66 12.87 32.12
CA THR A 271 -16.87 13.62 33.09
C THR A 271 -17.76 13.84 34.31
N THR A 272 -17.65 12.98 35.32
CA THR A 272 -18.15 13.30 36.65
C THR A 272 -17.31 14.45 37.19
N THR A 273 -17.76 15.67 36.94
CA THR A 273 -17.33 16.85 37.67
C THR A 273 -17.97 16.75 39.05
N THR A 274 -17.23 16.25 40.04
CA THR A 274 -17.63 16.44 41.43
C THR A 274 -17.24 17.87 41.81
N THR A 275 -18.24 18.73 42.00
CA THR A 275 -18.10 20.06 42.64
C THR A 275 -17.75 19.94 44.10
#